data_AF-A0A8T5JCQ2-F1
#
_entry.id   AF-A0A8T5JCQ2-F1
#
_cell.length_a   1.000
_cell.length_b   1.000
_cell.length_c   1.000
_cell.angle_alpha   90.00
_cell.angle_beta   90.00
_cell.angle_gamma   90.00
#
_symmetry.space_group_name_H-M   'P 1'
#
loop_
_entity.id
_entity.type
_entity.pdbx_description
1 polymer ?
#
loop_
_entity_poly.entity_id
_entity_poly.type
_entity_poly.pdbx_seq_one_letter_code
_entity_poly.pdbx_strand_id
1 'polypeptide(L)'
;MEKKGEQIESNNLKNFLLATILLIAISSTASADFSSITSISPDPEFSETIDLTKKVYEISRSALQEEIILTLKEKEIIKLDSREGIYMLVVSAINEDKITLQFPQNRIVELPLETITFIDLNRDGDFDITFEVKGISGSAAISMKKYVEKIEDASIDHRELFDVTVRLARETISSSKDLLAFITFENFGEGTSIADITYSIKNKKTNTEAYHGFDSIVVQTEEQIVKRFDFLDLPDGNYILSTQIFYGDDQTGTSEQDFEVTDRVDTNPAWPLSFIGLILFGFIVIKFFIKRY
;
A
#
# COMPACT_ATOMS: atom_id res chain seq x y z
N MET A 1 7.22 -22.56 71.41
CA MET A 1 7.92 -21.44 70.74
C MET A 1 8.78 -22.03 69.63
N GLU A 2 8.89 -21.27 68.55
CA GLU A 2 9.89 -21.39 67.46
C GLU A 2 9.86 -22.66 66.59
N LYS A 3 9.17 -22.56 65.43
CA LYS A 3 9.57 -23.15 64.13
C LYS A 3 8.62 -22.78 62.98
N LYS A 4 8.16 -21.53 62.92
CA LYS A 4 7.32 -21.04 61.79
C LYS A 4 7.80 -19.72 61.15
N GLY A 5 8.82 -19.07 61.71
CA GLY A 5 9.39 -17.82 61.19
C GLY A 5 10.47 -18.02 60.12
N GLU A 6 11.40 -18.95 60.32
CA GLU A 6 12.57 -19.11 59.41
C GLU A 6 12.22 -19.73 58.04
N GLN A 7 11.13 -20.49 57.94
CA GLN A 7 10.79 -21.19 56.70
C GLN A 7 10.14 -20.26 55.66
N ILE A 8 9.51 -19.16 56.09
CA ILE A 8 8.85 -18.20 55.21
C ILE A 8 9.87 -17.22 54.62
N GLU A 9 10.85 -16.78 55.41
CA GLU A 9 11.95 -15.93 54.91
C GLU A 9 12.87 -16.67 53.94
N SER A 10 13.17 -17.96 54.19
CA SER A 10 13.99 -18.76 53.27
C SER A 10 13.35 -18.94 51.88
N ASN A 11 12.03 -19.11 51.83
CA ASN A 11 11.31 -19.27 50.57
C ASN A 11 11.18 -17.93 49.80
N ASN A 12 10.98 -16.82 50.52
CA ASN A 12 10.96 -15.49 49.90
C ASN A 12 12.35 -15.08 49.39
N LEU A 13 13.42 -15.40 50.11
CA LEU A 13 14.78 -15.14 49.67
C LEU A 13 15.17 -16.00 48.46
N LYS A 14 14.74 -17.28 48.43
CA LYS A 14 14.93 -18.16 47.27
C LYS A 14 14.14 -17.69 46.05
N ASN A 15 12.89 -17.25 46.23
CA ASN A 15 12.08 -16.72 45.13
C ASN A 15 12.62 -15.36 44.64
N PHE A 16 13.16 -14.53 45.53
CA PHE A 16 13.81 -13.27 45.17
C PHE A 16 15.13 -13.51 44.43
N LEU A 17 15.95 -14.47 44.87
CA LEU A 17 17.15 -14.87 44.13
C LEU A 17 16.81 -15.50 42.77
N LEU A 18 15.76 -16.31 42.68
CA LEU A 18 15.33 -16.89 41.41
C LEU A 18 14.83 -15.80 40.45
N ALA A 19 14.06 -14.83 40.94
CA ALA A 19 13.60 -13.69 40.15
C ALA A 19 14.77 -12.80 39.71
N THR A 20 15.80 -12.62 40.55
CA THR A 20 16.98 -11.82 40.22
C THR A 20 17.90 -12.55 39.23
N ILE A 21 18.06 -13.87 39.35
CA ILE A 21 18.82 -14.67 38.37
C ILE A 21 18.06 -14.73 37.04
N LEU A 22 16.73 -14.77 37.04
CA LEU A 22 15.92 -14.68 35.83
C LEU A 22 16.01 -13.29 35.18
N LEU A 23 16.03 -12.21 35.97
CA LEU A 23 16.22 -10.84 35.46
C LEU A 23 17.63 -10.64 34.88
N ILE A 24 18.66 -11.22 35.51
CA ILE A 24 20.03 -11.17 35.01
C ILE A 24 20.19 -12.03 33.74
N ALA A 25 19.53 -13.20 33.69
CA ALA A 25 19.53 -14.05 32.50
C ALA A 25 18.83 -13.37 31.32
N ILE A 26 17.70 -12.68 31.54
CA ILE A 26 16.99 -11.92 30.50
C ILE A 26 17.80 -10.69 30.05
N SER A 27 18.64 -10.10 30.93
CA SER A 27 19.57 -9.03 30.53
C SER A 27 20.84 -9.52 29.79
N SER A 28 21.05 -10.83 29.66
CA SER A 28 22.24 -11.42 29.04
C SER A 28 21.99 -12.23 27.77
N THR A 29 20.73 -12.37 27.35
CA THR A 29 20.34 -13.00 26.07
C THR A 29 19.48 -12.05 25.25
N ALA A 30 19.98 -10.85 25.01
CA ALA A 30 19.52 -9.97 23.93
C ALA A 30 20.61 -8.94 23.63
N SER A 31 21.87 -9.38 23.47
CA SER A 31 22.76 -8.66 22.55
C SER A 31 22.37 -9.11 21.14
N ALA A 32 21.25 -8.59 20.64
CA ALA A 32 21.15 -8.44 19.20
C ALA A 32 22.30 -7.51 18.83
N ASP A 33 23.26 -8.01 18.07
CA ASP A 33 24.34 -7.21 17.51
C ASP A 33 23.70 -6.09 16.68
N PHE A 34 23.55 -4.90 17.29
CA PHE A 34 23.19 -3.68 16.59
C PHE A 34 24.43 -3.18 15.81
N SER A 35 24.76 -3.90 14.75
CA SER A 35 25.49 -3.37 13.60
C SER A 35 24.43 -3.11 12.53
N SER A 36 24.10 -1.89 12.11
CA SER A 36 24.93 -0.73 11.87
C SER A 36 24.03 0.52 11.82
N ILE A 37 24.32 1.53 12.63
CA ILE A 37 23.71 2.86 12.50
C ILE A 37 24.51 3.60 11.43
N THR A 38 23.98 3.66 10.21
CA THR A 38 24.47 4.61 9.19
C THR A 38 23.66 5.90 9.26
N SER A 39 24.13 6.83 10.09
CA SER A 39 23.71 8.23 10.01
C SER A 39 24.37 8.87 8.79
N ILE A 40 23.60 9.24 7.77
CA ILE A 40 24.07 10.09 6.67
C ILE A 40 23.03 11.19 6.39
N SER A 41 23.59 12.40 6.31
CA SER A 41 23.11 13.78 6.05
C SER A 41 21.95 13.97 5.05
N PRO A 42 21.17 15.08 5.13
CA PRO A 42 20.03 15.35 4.27
C PRO A 42 20.40 15.90 2.87
N ASP A 43 19.54 15.53 1.91
CA ASP A 43 19.31 16.05 0.54
C ASP A 43 20.41 15.93 -0.53
N PRO A 44 20.04 15.53 -1.78
CA PRO A 44 18.98 16.17 -2.58
C PRO A 44 17.89 15.24 -3.15
N GLU A 45 16.83 15.88 -3.63
CA GLU A 45 15.67 15.38 -4.37
C GLU A 45 15.95 14.17 -5.28
N PHE A 46 15.04 13.21 -5.25
CA PHE A 46 15.02 12.01 -6.09
C PHE A 46 14.87 12.40 -7.58
N SER A 47 15.98 12.74 -8.23
CA SER A 47 16.08 13.15 -9.64
C SER A 47 16.70 12.07 -10.54
N GLU A 48 16.80 10.82 -10.07
CA GLU A 48 17.18 9.71 -10.94
C GLU A 48 15.94 8.99 -11.42
N THR A 49 15.74 9.03 -12.74
CA THR A 49 14.70 8.34 -13.49
C THR A 49 14.70 6.86 -13.08
N ILE A 50 13.80 6.48 -12.18
CA ILE A 50 13.48 5.08 -11.98
C ILE A 50 12.93 4.60 -13.33
N ASP A 51 13.59 3.63 -13.94
CA ASP A 51 13.04 2.89 -15.07
C ASP A 51 11.82 2.10 -14.56
N LEU A 52 10.65 2.75 -14.65
CA LEU A 52 9.34 2.39 -14.11
C LEU A 52 8.60 1.35 -14.95
N THR A 53 9.28 0.68 -15.89
CA THR A 53 8.76 -0.51 -16.60
C THR A 53 8.59 -1.75 -15.71
N LYS A 54 8.71 -1.60 -14.39
CA LYS A 54 8.81 -2.68 -13.41
C LYS A 54 7.61 -2.70 -12.49
N LYS A 55 7.28 -3.89 -12.00
CA LYS A 55 6.12 -4.10 -11.15
C LYS A 55 6.20 -3.26 -9.88
N VAL A 56 5.12 -2.53 -9.60
CA VAL A 56 4.95 -1.72 -8.39
C VAL A 56 3.93 -2.38 -7.48
N TYR A 57 4.30 -2.54 -6.20
CA TYR A 57 3.42 -2.92 -5.11
C TYR A 57 3.07 -1.67 -4.31
N GLU A 58 1.82 -1.19 -4.35
CA GLU A 58 1.37 -0.10 -3.50
C GLU A 58 0.66 -0.63 -2.26
N ILE A 59 0.98 -0.09 -1.10
CA ILE A 59 0.46 -0.57 0.17
C ILE A 59 0.03 0.63 0.98
N SER A 60 -1.26 0.69 1.24
CA SER A 60 -1.83 1.70 2.11
C SER A 60 -1.43 1.47 3.56
N ARG A 61 -1.51 2.53 4.35
CA ARG A 61 -1.35 2.45 5.81
C ARG A 61 -2.37 1.53 6.48
N SER A 62 -3.61 1.52 5.99
CA SER A 62 -4.69 0.71 6.56
C SER A 62 -4.45 -0.79 6.33
N ALA A 63 -3.92 -1.16 5.16
CA ALA A 63 -3.59 -2.55 4.85
C ALA A 63 -2.48 -3.13 5.76
N LEU A 64 -1.55 -2.30 6.26
CA LEU A 64 -0.48 -2.75 7.16
C LEU A 64 -0.96 -3.13 8.58
N GLN A 65 -2.23 -2.96 8.91
CA GLN A 65 -2.77 -3.47 10.19
C GLN A 65 -2.73 -5.01 10.22
N GLU A 66 -2.79 -5.64 9.06
CA GLU A 66 -2.61 -7.08 8.88
C GLU A 66 -1.23 -7.40 8.29
N GLU A 67 -0.85 -8.67 8.33
CA GLU A 67 0.40 -9.14 7.72
C GLU A 67 0.23 -9.26 6.20
N ILE A 68 1.05 -8.52 5.45
CA ILE A 68 1.09 -8.59 3.99
C ILE A 68 2.29 -9.41 3.57
N ILE A 69 2.06 -10.44 2.74
CA ILE A 69 3.12 -11.28 2.19
C ILE A 69 3.29 -11.00 0.70
N LEU A 70 4.49 -10.61 0.30
CA LEU A 70 4.86 -10.32 -1.09
C LEU A 70 5.98 -11.23 -1.57
N THR A 71 6.00 -11.52 -2.87
CA THR A 71 7.15 -12.13 -3.54
C THR A 71 7.79 -11.10 -4.46
N LEU A 72 9.00 -10.69 -4.11
CA LEU A 72 9.71 -9.59 -4.75
C LEU A 72 10.88 -10.06 -5.60
N LYS A 73 11.09 -9.38 -6.73
CA LYS A 73 12.28 -9.52 -7.58
C LYS A 73 13.12 -8.24 -7.56
N GLU A 74 14.37 -8.37 -7.99
CA GLU A 74 15.23 -7.20 -8.16
C GLU A 74 14.57 -6.14 -9.05
N LYS A 75 14.75 -4.90 -8.63
CA LYS A 75 14.23 -3.67 -9.22
C LYS A 75 12.71 -3.50 -9.16
N GLU A 76 11.97 -4.42 -8.55
CA GLU A 76 10.56 -4.17 -8.19
C GLU A 76 10.47 -3.13 -7.07
N ILE A 77 9.31 -2.48 -7.00
CA ILE A 77 9.12 -1.29 -6.18
C ILE A 77 8.01 -1.53 -5.19
N ILE A 78 8.21 -1.08 -3.95
CA ILE A 78 7.18 -1.01 -2.92
C ILE A 78 6.88 0.48 -2.68
N LYS A 79 5.65 0.92 -2.93
CA LYS A 79 5.14 2.23 -2.55
C LYS A 79 4.38 2.07 -1.23
N LEU A 80 4.87 2.66 -0.16
CA LEU A 80 4.23 2.66 1.15
C LEU A 80 3.61 4.01 1.43
N ASP A 81 2.29 4.05 1.66
CA ASP A 81 1.62 5.26 2.13
C ASP A 81 1.60 5.28 3.66
N SER A 82 2.11 6.36 4.26
CA SER A 82 2.13 6.56 5.71
C SER A 82 1.43 7.88 6.09
N ARG A 83 1.25 8.15 7.40
CA ARG A 83 0.78 9.46 7.88
C ARG A 83 1.73 10.60 7.52
N GLU A 84 3.01 10.29 7.43
CA GLU A 84 4.11 11.24 7.31
C GLU A 84 4.45 11.54 5.84
N GLY A 85 4.00 10.68 4.92
CA GLY A 85 4.29 10.79 3.50
C GLY A 85 4.27 9.45 2.76
N ILE A 86 4.71 9.49 1.50
CA ILE A 86 4.80 8.34 0.60
C ILE A 86 6.26 7.92 0.51
N TYR A 87 6.55 6.64 0.72
CA TYR A 87 7.89 6.07 0.60
C TYR A 87 7.97 5.12 -0.58
N MET A 88 8.93 5.35 -1.47
CA MET A 88 9.22 4.49 -2.61
C MET A 88 10.48 3.68 -2.32
N LEU A 89 10.32 2.37 -2.09
CA LEU A 89 11.40 1.44 -1.82
C LEU A 89 11.68 0.63 -3.07
N VAL A 90 12.95 0.55 -3.48
CA VAL A 90 13.37 -0.27 -4.62
C VAL A 90 14.14 -1.47 -4.09
N VAL A 91 13.81 -2.66 -4.58
CA VAL A 91 14.60 -3.88 -4.31
C VAL A 91 15.89 -3.79 -5.12
N SER A 92 16.99 -3.35 -4.52
CA SER A 92 18.22 -3.07 -5.27
C SER A 92 19.06 -4.32 -5.52
N ALA A 93 18.99 -5.33 -4.65
CA ALA A 93 19.68 -6.61 -4.80
C ALA A 93 18.99 -7.73 -3.99
N ILE A 94 19.06 -8.96 -4.51
CA ILE A 94 18.64 -10.17 -3.79
C ILE A 94 19.82 -11.16 -3.78
N ASN A 95 20.30 -11.52 -2.60
CA ASN A 95 21.32 -12.54 -2.39
C ASN A 95 20.71 -13.76 -1.69
N GLU A 96 21.47 -14.85 -1.54
CA GLU A 96 20.98 -16.09 -0.93
C GLU A 96 20.51 -15.93 0.52
N ASP A 97 21.03 -14.94 1.25
CA ASP A 97 20.84 -14.73 2.68
C ASP A 97 20.20 -13.38 3.04
N LYS A 98 19.97 -12.48 2.08
CA LYS A 98 19.42 -11.14 2.35
C LYS A 98 18.84 -10.46 1.12
N ILE A 99 17.95 -9.51 1.36
CA ILE A 99 17.44 -8.55 0.38
C ILE A 99 17.94 -7.16 0.74
N THR A 100 18.31 -6.37 -0.28
CA THR A 100 18.69 -4.97 -0.10
C THR A 100 17.57 -4.08 -0.61
N LEU A 101 17.09 -3.18 0.25
CA LEU A 101 16.10 -2.16 -0.08
C LEU A 101 16.77 -0.79 -0.13
N GLN A 102 16.55 -0.07 -1.23
CA GLN A 102 16.93 1.32 -1.38
C GLN A 102 15.70 2.20 -1.16
N PHE A 103 15.78 3.05 -0.15
CA PHE A 103 14.79 4.04 0.22
C PHE A 103 15.08 5.38 -0.49
N PRO A 104 14.15 6.36 -0.41
CA PRO A 104 14.44 7.73 -0.78
C PRO A 104 15.72 8.25 -0.11
N GLN A 105 16.38 9.22 -0.75
CA GLN A 105 17.62 9.83 -0.25
C GLN A 105 18.79 8.84 -0.07
N ASN A 106 18.84 7.79 -0.90
CA ASN A 106 19.91 6.77 -0.91
C ASN A 106 20.13 6.06 0.43
N ARG A 107 19.09 6.02 1.29
CA ARG A 107 19.11 5.16 2.47
C ARG A 107 19.05 3.71 2.01
N ILE A 108 20.00 2.91 2.46
CA ILE A 108 20.05 1.47 2.15
C ILE A 108 19.76 0.70 3.43
N VAL A 109 18.88 -0.29 3.32
CA VAL A 109 18.54 -1.21 4.40
C VAL A 109 18.76 -2.62 3.88
N GLU A 110 19.52 -3.41 4.62
CA GLU A 110 19.67 -4.83 4.37
C GLU A 110 18.71 -5.60 5.28
N LEU A 111 17.92 -6.48 4.68
CA LEU A 111 16.95 -7.34 5.35
C LEU A 111 17.48 -8.78 5.31
N PRO A 112 18.02 -9.32 6.41
CA PRO A 112 18.50 -10.70 6.45
C PRO A 112 17.35 -11.70 6.38
N LEU A 113 17.65 -12.88 5.82
CA LEU A 113 16.76 -14.03 5.78
C LEU A 113 16.37 -14.45 7.20
N GLU A 114 15.09 -14.79 7.40
CA GLU A 114 14.51 -15.30 8.66
C GLU A 114 14.71 -14.35 9.86
N THR A 115 14.95 -13.06 9.61
CA THR A 115 15.16 -12.06 10.65
C THR A 115 14.09 -10.96 10.54
N ILE A 116 13.46 -10.64 11.68
CA ILE A 116 12.55 -9.50 11.78
C ILE A 116 13.39 -8.22 11.88
N THR A 117 13.19 -7.32 10.93
CA THR A 117 13.82 -6.01 10.88
C THR A 117 12.78 -4.92 11.15
N PHE A 118 13.08 -4.04 12.11
CA PHE A 118 12.23 -2.89 12.45
C PHE A 118 12.70 -1.66 11.70
N ILE A 119 11.78 -1.00 11.00
CA ILE A 119 12.08 0.15 10.15
C ILE A 119 11.31 1.35 10.68
N ASP A 120 12.07 2.34 11.12
CA ASP A 120 11.66 3.73 11.27
C ASP A 120 11.76 4.38 9.88
N LEU A 121 10.64 4.75 9.26
CA LEU A 121 10.58 5.25 7.87
C LEU A 121 11.02 6.71 7.79
N ASN A 122 10.51 7.55 8.70
CA ASN A 122 10.68 9.01 8.72
C ASN A 122 11.93 9.47 9.51
N ARG A 123 12.62 8.56 10.20
CA ARG A 123 13.75 8.82 11.10
C ARG A 123 13.37 9.64 12.32
N ASP A 124 12.14 9.48 12.83
CA ASP A 124 11.68 10.19 14.03
C ASP A 124 12.09 9.51 15.34
N GLY A 125 12.65 8.29 15.27
CA GLY A 125 13.07 7.48 16.40
C GLY A 125 12.08 6.39 16.79
N ASP A 126 10.89 6.35 16.19
CA ASP A 126 9.87 5.33 16.40
C ASP A 126 9.84 4.34 15.22
N PHE A 127 9.64 3.05 15.50
CA PHE A 127 9.51 2.06 14.44
C PHE A 127 8.10 2.11 13.83
N ASP A 128 8.03 2.15 12.50
CA ASP A 128 6.76 2.19 11.76
C ASP A 128 6.32 0.81 11.27
N ILE A 129 7.28 0.00 10.80
CA ILE A 129 7.01 -1.23 10.06
C ILE A 129 8.00 -2.32 10.47
N THR A 130 7.51 -3.55 10.54
CA THR A 130 8.30 -4.77 10.63
C THR A 130 8.38 -5.43 9.26
N PHE A 131 9.60 -5.81 8.86
CA PHE A 131 9.87 -6.65 7.70
C PHE A 131 10.43 -7.99 8.16
N GLU A 132 10.01 -9.08 7.52
CA GLU A 132 10.63 -10.39 7.70
C GLU A 132 10.79 -11.09 6.35
N VAL A 133 12.01 -11.53 6.03
CA VAL A 133 12.26 -12.28 4.81
C VAL A 133 12.01 -13.75 5.10
N LYS A 134 10.96 -14.33 4.52
CA LYS A 134 10.49 -15.70 4.78
C LYS A 134 11.21 -16.75 3.91
N GLY A 135 11.82 -16.33 2.81
CA GLY A 135 12.51 -17.25 1.90
C GLY A 135 13.11 -16.54 0.69
N ILE A 136 14.23 -17.06 0.18
CA ILE A 136 14.85 -16.57 -1.05
C ILE A 136 15.11 -17.73 -2.00
N SER A 137 14.57 -17.62 -3.21
CA SER A 137 14.81 -18.58 -4.30
C SER A 137 14.68 -17.87 -5.65
N GLY A 138 15.67 -17.03 -5.98
CA GLY A 138 15.64 -16.14 -7.16
C GLY A 138 14.65 -14.98 -7.07
N SER A 139 13.79 -15.00 -6.06
CA SER A 139 12.89 -13.94 -5.59
C SER A 139 12.80 -14.05 -4.07
N ALA A 140 12.50 -12.95 -3.39
CA ALA A 140 12.40 -12.88 -1.94
C ALA A 140 10.92 -12.85 -1.52
N ALA A 141 10.50 -13.83 -0.73
CA ALA A 141 9.23 -13.77 -0.02
C ALA A 141 9.43 -12.89 1.22
N ILE A 142 8.72 -11.77 1.29
CA ILE A 142 8.77 -10.86 2.43
C ILE A 142 7.39 -10.78 3.09
N SER A 143 7.40 -10.75 4.41
CA SER A 143 6.27 -10.35 5.25
C SER A 143 6.48 -8.93 5.71
N MET A 144 5.41 -8.14 5.69
CA MET A 144 5.38 -6.78 6.18
C MET A 144 4.14 -6.54 7.03
N LYS A 145 4.33 -5.83 8.13
CA LYS A 145 3.24 -5.41 9.00
C LYS A 145 3.60 -4.10 9.67
N LYS A 146 2.60 -3.29 10.01
CA LYS A 146 2.79 -2.14 10.87
C LYS A 146 3.40 -2.58 12.20
N TYR A 147 4.40 -1.85 12.65
CA TYR A 147 4.90 -2.02 14.01
C TYR A 147 3.84 -1.50 14.99
N VAL A 148 3.43 -2.36 15.93
CA VAL A 148 2.51 -2.00 16.99
C VAL A 148 3.05 -2.54 18.30
N GLU A 149 3.29 -1.66 19.27
CA GLU A 149 3.78 -2.03 20.60
C GLU A 149 2.73 -2.82 21.41
N LYS A 150 1.45 -2.76 21.02
CA LYS A 150 0.35 -3.53 21.62
C LYS A 150 -0.85 -3.67 20.68
N ILE A 151 -1.34 -4.89 20.48
CA ILE A 151 -2.51 -5.20 19.65
C ILE A 151 -3.79 -4.94 20.47
N GLU A 152 -4.70 -4.11 19.95
CA GLU A 152 -6.09 -4.06 20.41
C GLU A 152 -6.96 -4.76 19.35
N ASP A 153 -7.53 -5.89 19.74
CA ASP A 153 -8.53 -6.62 18.97
C ASP A 153 -9.88 -5.94 19.12
N ALA A 154 -10.48 -5.53 18.01
CA ALA A 154 -11.88 -5.15 17.95
C ALA A 154 -12.56 -6.03 16.90
N SER A 155 -13.13 -7.16 17.33
CA SER A 155 -14.04 -7.93 16.49
C SER A 155 -15.44 -7.32 16.55
N ILE A 156 -16.04 -7.09 15.39
CA ILE A 156 -17.43 -6.68 15.24
C ILE A 156 -18.11 -7.75 14.38
N ASP A 157 -18.94 -8.59 15.00
CA ASP A 157 -19.70 -9.66 14.36
C ASP A 157 -21.04 -9.12 13.84
N HIS A 158 -21.09 -8.74 12.56
CA HIS A 158 -22.32 -8.38 11.86
C HIS A 158 -22.36 -9.09 10.50
N ARG A 159 -23.55 -9.24 9.92
CA ARG A 159 -23.69 -9.84 8.58
C ARG A 159 -23.26 -8.81 7.53
N GLU A 160 -22.09 -9.03 6.96
CA GLU A 160 -21.50 -8.18 5.94
C GLU A 160 -21.94 -8.65 4.54
N LEU A 161 -22.35 -7.72 3.69
CA LEU A 161 -22.66 -7.94 2.28
C LEU A 161 -22.06 -6.76 1.52
N PHE A 162 -21.02 -6.99 0.73
CA PHE A 162 -20.33 -5.93 0.02
C PHE A 162 -20.29 -6.17 -1.48
N ASP A 163 -20.44 -5.07 -2.22
CA ASP A 163 -20.10 -5.01 -3.63
C ASP A 163 -19.08 -3.90 -3.90
N VAL A 164 -18.35 -4.07 -4.99
CA VAL A 164 -17.37 -3.10 -5.49
C VAL A 164 -17.58 -2.89 -6.97
N THR A 165 -17.66 -1.63 -7.38
CA THR A 165 -17.72 -1.25 -8.79
C THR A 165 -16.56 -0.34 -9.12
N VAL A 166 -15.76 -0.72 -10.12
CA VAL A 166 -14.70 0.12 -10.68
C VAL A 166 -15.15 0.78 -11.98
N ARG A 167 -14.93 2.09 -12.11
CA ARG A 167 -15.21 2.86 -13.32
C ARG A 167 -14.04 3.77 -13.65
N LEU A 168 -13.51 3.65 -14.86
CA LEU A 168 -12.45 4.54 -15.34
C LEU A 168 -13.03 5.87 -15.80
N ALA A 169 -12.30 6.96 -15.55
CA ALA A 169 -12.64 8.27 -16.07
C ALA A 169 -12.56 8.33 -17.60
N ARG A 170 -11.63 7.57 -18.19
CA ARG A 170 -11.41 7.40 -19.62
C ARG A 170 -10.92 5.99 -19.90
N GLU A 171 -11.40 5.40 -20.98
CA GLU A 171 -10.97 4.08 -21.46
C GLU A 171 -9.72 4.17 -22.36
N THR A 172 -9.41 5.36 -22.89
CA THR A 172 -8.19 5.62 -23.66
C THR A 172 -7.45 6.80 -23.04
N ILE A 173 -6.18 6.62 -22.73
CA ILE A 173 -5.32 7.62 -22.07
C ILE A 173 -3.99 7.76 -22.81
N SER A 174 -3.42 8.98 -22.75
CA SER A 174 -2.10 9.27 -23.31
C SER A 174 -0.95 8.98 -22.34
N SER A 175 -1.25 8.89 -21.05
CA SER A 175 -0.28 8.63 -20.00
C SER A 175 -1.02 8.07 -18.78
N SER A 176 -0.34 7.24 -18.00
CA SER A 176 -0.74 6.80 -16.65
C SER A 176 -1.16 7.96 -15.73
N LYS A 177 -0.61 9.16 -15.95
CA LYS A 177 -1.02 10.40 -15.23
C LYS A 177 -2.48 10.77 -15.41
N ASP A 178 -3.08 10.35 -16.52
CA ASP A 178 -4.50 10.56 -16.81
C ASP A 178 -5.38 9.38 -16.32
N LEU A 179 -4.77 8.31 -15.80
CA LEU A 179 -5.49 7.14 -15.30
C LEU A 179 -6.11 7.44 -13.94
N LEU A 180 -7.43 7.59 -13.95
CA LEU A 180 -8.26 7.84 -12.78
C LEU A 180 -9.37 6.80 -12.71
N ALA A 181 -9.45 6.09 -11.58
CA ALA A 181 -10.52 5.15 -11.29
C ALA A 181 -11.42 5.69 -10.18
N PHE A 182 -12.72 5.69 -10.45
CA PHE A 182 -13.76 5.88 -9.46
C PHE A 182 -14.16 4.50 -8.96
N ILE A 183 -13.95 4.23 -7.69
CA ILE A 183 -14.31 2.96 -7.06
C ILE A 183 -15.43 3.24 -6.08
N THR A 184 -16.56 2.58 -6.28
CA THR A 184 -17.71 2.66 -5.40
C THR A 184 -17.80 1.35 -4.63
N PHE A 185 -17.91 1.45 -3.30
CA PHE A 185 -18.15 0.35 -2.39
C PHE A 185 -19.55 0.49 -1.83
N GLU A 186 -20.31 -0.60 -1.85
CA GLU A 186 -21.67 -0.63 -1.32
C GLU A 186 -21.76 -1.73 -0.26
N ASN A 187 -22.12 -1.34 0.96
CA ASN A 187 -22.41 -2.24 2.07
C ASN A 187 -23.93 -2.43 2.18
N PHE A 188 -24.41 -3.62 1.86
CA PHE A 188 -25.80 -4.04 2.00
C PHE A 188 -26.06 -4.79 3.32
N GLY A 189 -25.01 -4.98 4.14
CA GLY A 189 -25.05 -5.63 5.44
C GLY A 189 -25.56 -4.72 6.56
N GLU A 190 -25.57 -5.25 7.78
CA GLU A 190 -25.93 -4.48 8.98
C GLU A 190 -24.68 -3.84 9.60
N GLY A 191 -24.67 -2.52 9.75
CA GLY A 191 -23.62 -1.82 10.49
C GLY A 191 -22.40 -1.47 9.64
N THR A 192 -21.32 -1.11 10.32
CA THR A 192 -20.05 -0.73 9.70
C THR A 192 -19.18 -1.95 9.52
N SER A 193 -18.60 -2.09 8.34
CA SER A 193 -17.76 -3.22 7.96
C SER A 193 -16.42 -2.75 7.43
N ILE A 194 -15.43 -3.63 7.54
CA ILE A 194 -14.08 -3.41 7.02
C ILE A 194 -13.89 -4.33 5.82
N ALA A 195 -13.44 -3.78 4.71
CA ALA A 195 -13.15 -4.54 3.51
C ALA A 195 -11.69 -4.31 3.10
N ASP A 196 -10.95 -5.40 2.95
CA ASP A 196 -9.61 -5.36 2.36
C ASP A 196 -9.72 -5.36 0.85
N ILE A 197 -8.89 -4.58 0.21
CA ILE A 197 -8.99 -4.29 -1.21
C ILE A 197 -7.67 -4.60 -1.89
N THR A 198 -7.74 -5.34 -2.98
CA THR A 198 -6.63 -5.57 -3.89
C THR A 198 -6.91 -4.92 -5.23
N TYR A 199 -5.95 -4.15 -5.73
CA TYR A 199 -5.96 -3.59 -7.07
C TYR A 199 -4.90 -4.26 -7.94
N SER A 200 -5.18 -4.46 -9.22
CA SER A 200 -4.21 -5.02 -10.16
C SER A 200 -4.35 -4.35 -11.52
N ILE A 201 -3.22 -3.99 -12.15
CA ILE A 201 -3.18 -3.57 -13.56
C ILE A 201 -2.34 -4.57 -14.34
N LYS A 202 -2.97 -5.23 -15.32
CA LYS A 202 -2.34 -6.25 -16.17
C LYS A 202 -2.38 -5.87 -17.63
N ASN A 203 -1.26 -6.04 -18.33
CA ASN A 203 -1.22 -5.90 -19.78
C ASN A 203 -1.91 -7.10 -20.45
N LYS A 204 -2.94 -6.86 -21.26
CA LYS A 204 -3.78 -7.92 -21.87
C LYS A 204 -3.00 -8.84 -22.80
N LYS A 205 -1.99 -8.30 -23.51
CA LYS A 205 -1.25 -9.05 -24.51
C LYS A 205 -0.20 -9.97 -23.88
N THR A 206 0.52 -9.46 -22.89
CA THR A 206 1.63 -10.20 -22.25
C THR A 206 1.19 -10.92 -20.97
N ASN A 207 -0.01 -10.63 -20.47
CA ASN A 207 -0.51 -11.04 -19.17
C ASN A 207 0.42 -10.68 -18.00
N THR A 208 1.25 -9.65 -18.20
CA THR A 208 2.20 -9.18 -17.18
C THR A 208 1.52 -8.15 -16.29
N GLU A 209 1.65 -8.34 -14.97
CA GLU A 209 1.13 -7.40 -13.97
C GLU A 209 2.12 -6.24 -13.79
N ALA A 210 1.69 -5.03 -14.16
CA ALA A 210 2.48 -3.81 -14.03
C ALA A 210 2.31 -3.18 -12.63
N TYR A 211 1.17 -3.43 -11.98
CA TYR A 211 0.87 -2.85 -10.68
C TYR A 211 -0.01 -3.80 -9.86
N HIS A 212 0.24 -3.82 -8.56
CA HIS A 212 -0.55 -4.53 -7.56
C HIS A 212 -0.68 -3.62 -6.32
N GLY A 213 -1.89 -3.39 -5.81
CA GLY A 213 -2.13 -2.50 -4.67
C GLY A 213 -2.89 -3.19 -3.56
N PHE A 214 -2.57 -2.88 -2.31
CA PHE A 214 -3.27 -3.35 -1.11
C PHE A 214 -3.83 -2.16 -0.33
N ASP A 215 -5.12 -2.19 -0.07
CA ASP A 215 -5.85 -1.19 0.70
C ASP A 215 -6.82 -1.83 1.68
N SER A 216 -7.34 -1.05 2.62
CA SER A 216 -8.42 -1.47 3.51
C SER A 216 -9.29 -0.26 3.83
N ILE A 217 -10.60 -0.44 3.74
CA ILE A 217 -11.59 0.63 3.89
C ILE A 217 -12.69 0.23 4.86
N VAL A 218 -13.19 1.22 5.59
CA VAL A 218 -14.33 1.07 6.50
C VAL A 218 -15.56 1.69 5.82
N VAL A 219 -16.60 0.90 5.56
CA VAL A 219 -17.81 1.37 4.85
C VAL A 219 -19.06 1.01 5.63
N GLN A 220 -19.92 2.00 5.84
CA GLN A 220 -21.19 1.82 6.54
C GLN A 220 -22.37 1.58 5.59
N THR A 221 -22.41 2.24 4.43
CA THR A 221 -23.53 2.08 3.48
C THR A 221 -23.03 2.21 2.05
N GLU A 222 -22.43 3.35 1.73
CA GLU A 222 -21.81 3.58 0.42
C GLU A 222 -20.61 4.48 0.65
N GLU A 223 -19.49 4.17 -0.01
CA GLU A 223 -18.30 5.02 -0.02
C GLU A 223 -17.74 5.06 -1.44
N GLN A 224 -17.29 6.24 -1.87
CA GLN A 224 -16.68 6.42 -3.18
C GLN A 224 -15.29 7.02 -3.03
N ILE A 225 -14.31 6.34 -3.61
CA ILE A 225 -12.92 6.81 -3.64
C ILE A 225 -12.47 7.11 -5.08
N VAL A 226 -11.51 8.01 -5.19
CA VAL A 226 -10.80 8.29 -6.44
C VAL A 226 -9.39 7.77 -6.31
N LYS A 227 -9.07 6.69 -7.04
CA LYS A 227 -7.72 6.14 -7.11
C LYS A 227 -6.98 6.72 -8.32
N ARG A 228 -5.78 7.22 -8.07
CA ARG A 228 -4.88 7.79 -9.08
C ARG A 228 -3.68 6.87 -9.24
N PHE A 229 -3.19 6.76 -10.48
CA PHE A 229 -2.06 5.92 -10.84
C PHE A 229 -0.97 6.73 -11.56
N ASP A 230 -0.87 8.01 -11.23
CA ASP A 230 0.00 9.00 -11.86
C ASP A 230 1.49 8.78 -11.63
N PHE A 231 1.84 7.92 -10.66
CA PHE A 231 3.18 7.46 -10.38
C PHE A 231 3.63 6.27 -11.25
N LEU A 232 2.71 5.59 -11.94
CA LEU A 232 3.08 4.50 -12.84
C LEU A 232 3.66 5.05 -14.13
N ASP A 233 4.48 4.26 -14.82
CA ASP A 233 4.87 4.51 -16.21
C ASP A 233 4.45 3.30 -17.05
N LEU A 234 3.28 3.41 -17.67
CA LEU A 234 2.69 2.32 -18.45
C LEU A 234 3.07 2.49 -19.92
N PRO A 235 3.73 1.50 -20.55
CA PRO A 235 3.96 1.52 -22.00
C PRO A 235 2.65 1.49 -22.80
N ASP A 236 2.72 1.92 -24.05
CA ASP A 236 1.61 1.77 -25.00
C ASP A 236 1.09 0.32 -25.04
N GLY A 237 -0.23 0.17 -24.94
CA GLY A 237 -0.86 -1.15 -24.90
C GLY A 237 -2.26 -1.16 -24.31
N ASN A 238 -2.85 -2.35 -24.32
CA ASN A 238 -4.17 -2.62 -23.76
C ASN A 238 -4.01 -3.28 -22.38
N TYR A 239 -4.78 -2.81 -21.41
CA TYR A 239 -4.67 -3.17 -20.00
C TYR A 239 -6.04 -3.48 -19.40
N ILE A 240 -6.03 -4.20 -18.27
CA ILE A 240 -7.19 -4.40 -17.40
C ILE A 240 -6.83 -3.84 -16.04
N LEU A 241 -7.70 -3.01 -15.47
CA LEU A 241 -7.73 -2.67 -14.06
C LEU A 241 -8.73 -3.61 -13.38
N SER A 242 -8.24 -4.49 -12.51
CA SER A 242 -9.06 -5.35 -11.67
C SER A 242 -9.05 -4.83 -10.23
N THR A 243 -10.21 -4.81 -9.60
CA THR A 243 -10.39 -4.56 -8.16
C THR A 243 -11.03 -5.78 -7.54
N GLN A 244 -10.47 -6.28 -6.46
CA GLN A 244 -11.03 -7.35 -5.66
C GLN A 244 -11.17 -6.87 -4.22
N ILE A 245 -12.28 -7.19 -3.58
CA ILE A 245 -12.48 -6.96 -2.15
C ILE A 245 -12.60 -8.30 -1.42
N PHE A 246 -12.16 -8.30 -0.17
CA PHE A 246 -12.28 -9.40 0.79
C PHE A 246 -12.94 -8.84 2.04
N TYR A 247 -13.98 -9.53 2.54
CA TYR A 247 -14.76 -9.10 3.69
C TYR A 247 -15.41 -10.29 4.38
N GLY A 248 -15.81 -10.12 5.64
CA GLY A 248 -16.33 -11.18 6.49
C GLY A 248 -15.46 -12.43 6.55
N ASP A 249 -16.09 -13.58 6.76
CA ASP A 249 -15.45 -14.90 6.75
C ASP A 249 -15.30 -15.42 5.30
N ASP A 250 -14.31 -14.92 4.55
CA ASP A 250 -13.95 -15.36 3.18
C ASP A 250 -14.93 -14.95 2.04
N GLN A 251 -15.66 -13.86 2.17
CA GLN A 251 -16.45 -13.34 1.04
C GLN A 251 -15.61 -12.44 0.13
N THR A 252 -15.93 -12.47 -1.17
CA THR A 252 -15.19 -11.67 -2.17
C THR A 252 -16.13 -10.99 -3.16
N GLY A 253 -15.73 -9.80 -3.59
CA GLY A 253 -16.34 -9.05 -4.70
C GLY A 253 -15.27 -8.68 -5.71
N THR A 254 -15.61 -8.64 -7.00
CA THR A 254 -14.63 -8.36 -8.05
C THR A 254 -15.22 -7.44 -9.12
N SER A 255 -14.42 -6.50 -9.61
CA SER A 255 -14.79 -5.59 -10.67
C SER A 255 -13.61 -5.37 -11.61
N GLU A 256 -13.86 -5.33 -12.92
CA GLU A 256 -12.81 -5.14 -13.92
C GLU A 256 -13.20 -4.08 -14.94
N GLN A 257 -12.20 -3.34 -15.41
CA GLN A 257 -12.35 -2.37 -16.49
C GLN A 257 -11.15 -2.42 -17.44
N ASP A 258 -11.45 -2.39 -18.74
CA ASP A 258 -10.46 -2.37 -19.80
C ASP A 258 -10.03 -0.92 -20.10
N PHE A 259 -8.74 -0.72 -20.42
CA PHE A 259 -8.27 0.55 -20.96
C PHE A 259 -7.09 0.40 -21.90
N GLU A 260 -6.83 1.45 -22.67
CA GLU A 260 -5.73 1.55 -23.62
C GLU A 260 -4.84 2.75 -23.31
N VAL A 261 -3.53 2.52 -23.26
CA VAL A 261 -2.50 3.57 -23.26
C VAL A 261 -2.00 3.73 -24.68
N THR A 262 -2.06 4.94 -25.21
CA THR A 262 -1.54 5.25 -26.54
C THR A 262 -0.95 6.65 -26.59
N ASP A 263 0.21 6.80 -27.24
CA ASP A 263 0.83 8.10 -27.57
C ASP A 263 -0.07 9.04 -28.41
N ARG A 264 -1.22 8.57 -28.89
CA ARG A 264 -2.20 9.40 -29.57
C ARG A 264 -2.86 10.32 -28.53
N VAL A 265 -2.38 11.56 -28.48
CA VAL A 265 -3.17 12.68 -27.95
C VAL A 265 -4.50 12.65 -28.68
N ASP A 266 -5.55 12.26 -27.98
CA ASP A 266 -6.90 12.25 -28.52
C ASP A 266 -7.30 13.72 -28.72
N THR A 267 -6.86 14.29 -29.84
CA THR A 267 -7.30 15.59 -30.32
C THR A 267 -8.72 15.41 -30.80
N ASN A 268 -9.64 15.22 -29.87
CA ASN A 268 -11.05 15.40 -30.13
C ASN A 268 -11.47 16.79 -29.64
N PRO A 269 -11.27 17.87 -30.43
CA PRO A 269 -11.76 19.20 -30.11
C PRO A 269 -13.26 19.32 -30.42
N ALA A 270 -14.05 18.25 -30.26
CA ALA A 270 -15.50 18.33 -30.49
C ALA A 270 -16.22 19.23 -29.46
N TRP A 271 -15.55 19.62 -28.38
CA TRP A 271 -16.18 20.30 -27.25
C TRP A 271 -16.06 21.84 -27.17
N PRO A 272 -15.40 22.58 -28.10
CA PRO A 272 -15.67 24.02 -28.29
C PRO A 272 -16.45 24.39 -29.57
N LEU A 273 -16.45 23.55 -30.62
CA LEU A 273 -17.08 23.91 -31.90
C LEU A 273 -18.61 23.85 -31.85
N SER A 274 -19.18 22.96 -31.03
CA SER A 274 -20.62 22.88 -30.77
C SER A 274 -21.14 24.11 -30.03
N PHE A 275 -20.36 24.68 -29.10
CA PHE A 275 -20.69 25.93 -28.40
C PHE A 275 -20.66 27.15 -29.32
N ILE A 276 -19.66 27.26 -30.20
CA ILE A 276 -19.57 28.39 -31.16
C ILE A 276 -20.74 28.33 -32.16
N GLY A 277 -21.12 27.14 -32.62
CA GLY A 277 -22.31 26.94 -33.46
C GLY A 277 -23.62 27.37 -32.79
N LEU A 278 -23.82 27.02 -31.51
CA LEU A 278 -25.00 27.42 -30.73
C LEU A 278 -25.07 28.92 -30.46
N ILE A 279 -23.93 29.57 -30.17
CA ILE A 279 -23.86 31.03 -29.98
C ILE A 279 -24.14 31.76 -31.29
N LEU A 280 -23.58 31.31 -32.42
CA LEU A 280 -23.86 31.88 -33.74
C LEU A 280 -25.32 31.69 -34.16
N PHE A 281 -25.90 30.52 -33.91
CA PHE A 281 -27.31 30.26 -34.21
C PHE A 281 -28.25 31.13 -33.36
N GLY A 282 -27.94 31.30 -32.06
CA GLY A 282 -28.66 32.21 -31.17
C GLY A 282 -28.63 33.66 -31.66
N PHE A 283 -27.48 34.17 -32.11
CA PHE A 283 -27.36 35.52 -32.66
C PHE A 283 -28.16 35.73 -33.96
N ILE A 284 -28.24 34.70 -34.82
CA ILE A 284 -29.03 34.77 -36.06
C ILE A 284 -30.54 34.81 -35.74
N VAL A 285 -31.00 33.98 -34.81
CA VAL A 285 -32.42 33.95 -34.40
C VAL A 285 -32.82 35.26 -33.73
N ILE A 286 -32.00 35.80 -32.83
CA ILE A 286 -32.26 37.08 -32.16
C ILE A 286 -32.32 38.24 -33.18
N LYS A 287 -31.39 38.30 -34.16
CA LYS A 287 -31.47 39.31 -35.23
C LYS A 287 -32.71 39.17 -36.10
N PHE A 288 -33.20 37.94 -36.31
CA PHE A 288 -34.41 37.70 -37.10
C PHE A 288 -35.68 38.15 -36.37
N PHE A 289 -35.73 38.03 -35.04
CA PHE A 289 -36.87 38.48 -34.23
C PHE A 289 -36.85 40.00 -33.96
N ILE A 290 -35.68 40.62 -33.78
CA ILE A 290 -35.57 42.07 -33.57
C ILE A 290 -35.95 42.87 -34.83
N LYS A 291 -35.78 42.31 -36.03
CA LYS A 291 -36.16 43.00 -37.29
C LYS A 291 -37.66 42.94 -37.61
N ARG A 292 -38.46 42.23 -36.80
CA ARG A 292 -39.89 41.97 -37.05
C ARG A 292 -40.84 42.74 -36.11
N TYR A 293 -40.28 43.51 -35.17
CA TYR A 293 -40.96 44.55 -34.39
C TYR A 293 -40.44 45.93 -34.81
#